data_AF-A0A510Y1G5-F1
#
_entry.id   AF-A0A510Y1G5-F1
#
_cell.length_a   1.000
_cell.length_b   1.000
_cell.length_c   1.000
_cell.angle_alpha   90.00
_cell.angle_beta   90.00
_cell.angle_gamma   90.00
#
_symmetry.space_group_name_H-M   'P 1'
#
loop_
_entity.id
_entity.type
_entity.pdbx_description
1 polymer ?
#
loop_
_entity_poly.entity_id
_entity_poly.type
_entity_poly.pdbx_seq_one_letter_code
_entity_poly.pdbx_strand_id
1 'polypeptide(L)'
;MAISKETANTYFEEEVFDNAAWTNANESDKDRALKNASNVLYRYYSQFDPERRPIPDEAVFEQAIWLLKVSEARKQSEQGVTSYSIDGISVQLSQIDRTISPQVKAILGRRVGRSVNDRVGYIDSNSRKIERRDRIQGRGFR
;
A
#
# COMPACT_ATOMS: atom_id res chain seq x y z
N MET A 1 20.25 -6.08 -8.79
CA MET A 1 20.40 -7.38 -8.11
C MET A 1 19.16 -8.20 -8.41
N ALA A 2 19.30 -9.51 -8.59
CA ALA A 2 18.13 -10.39 -8.70
C ALA A 2 17.59 -10.61 -7.29
N ILE A 3 16.31 -10.31 -7.07
CA ILE A 3 15.61 -10.60 -5.81
C ILE A 3 15.71 -12.11 -5.56
N SER A 4 16.46 -12.51 -4.53
CA SER A 4 16.69 -13.93 -4.21
C SER A 4 15.84 -14.35 -3.01
N LYS A 5 15.46 -15.63 -2.97
CA LYS A 5 14.74 -16.19 -1.81
C LYS A 5 15.57 -16.16 -0.54
N GLU A 6 16.88 -16.33 -0.68
CA GLU A 6 17.80 -16.36 0.46
C GLU A 6 17.84 -15.00 1.16
N THR A 7 17.92 -13.90 0.40
CA THR A 7 17.90 -12.55 0.98
C THR A 7 16.53 -12.23 1.59
N ALA A 8 15.45 -12.71 0.97
CA ALA A 8 14.11 -12.59 1.54
C ALA A 8 13.98 -13.32 2.88
N ASN A 9 14.51 -14.55 2.99
CA ASN A 9 14.48 -15.32 4.23
C ASN A 9 15.22 -14.61 5.36
N THR A 10 16.44 -14.12 5.11
CA THR A 10 17.21 -13.36 6.10
C THR A 10 16.44 -12.12 6.56
N TYR A 11 15.88 -11.35 5.63
CA TYR A 11 15.06 -10.18 5.97
C TYR A 11 13.87 -10.53 6.87
N PHE A 12 13.13 -11.60 6.54
CA PHE A 12 11.97 -12.00 7.34
C PHE A 12 12.33 -12.61 8.71
N GLU A 13 13.52 -13.18 8.87
CA GLU A 13 14.00 -13.72 10.14
C GLU A 13 14.50 -12.62 11.08
N GLU A 14 15.11 -11.57 10.54
CA GLU A 14 15.76 -10.51 11.32
C GLU A 14 14.85 -9.30 11.58
N GLU A 15 14.04 -8.89 10.60
CA GLU A 15 13.36 -7.58 10.62
C GLU A 15 11.83 -7.69 10.77
N VAL A 16 11.23 -8.85 10.46
CA VAL A 16 9.76 -9.01 10.41
C VAL A 16 9.24 -9.92 11.52
N PHE A 17 8.49 -9.33 12.46
CA PHE A 17 7.91 -10.06 13.58
C PHE A 17 6.77 -11.02 13.17
N ASP A 18 5.80 -10.57 12.38
CA ASP A 18 4.72 -11.45 11.88
C ASP A 18 5.06 -12.03 10.50
N ASN A 19 5.94 -13.03 10.52
CA ASN A 19 6.42 -13.75 9.34
C ASN A 19 5.72 -15.10 9.10
N ALA A 20 4.65 -15.43 9.84
CA ALA A 20 4.00 -16.74 9.81
C ALA A 20 3.50 -17.15 8.42
N ALA A 21 2.95 -16.19 7.66
CA ALA A 21 2.48 -16.44 6.29
C ALA A 21 3.63 -16.79 5.34
N TRP A 22 4.84 -16.27 5.59
CA TRP A 22 6.03 -16.62 4.82
C TRP A 22 6.57 -17.98 5.23
N THR A 23 6.71 -18.25 6.52
CA THR A 23 7.28 -19.51 7.03
C THR A 23 6.43 -20.72 6.67
N ASN A 24 5.10 -20.58 6.68
CA ASN A 24 4.15 -21.65 6.33
C ASN A 24 3.98 -21.89 4.82
N ALA A 25 4.45 -20.96 3.97
CA ALA A 25 4.29 -21.08 2.52
C ALA A 25 5.29 -22.05 1.88
N ASN A 26 4.86 -22.77 0.85
CA ASN A 26 5.74 -23.62 0.06
C ASN A 26 6.77 -22.78 -0.72
N GLU A 27 7.92 -23.37 -1.05
CA GLU A 27 8.95 -22.69 -1.84
C GLU A 27 8.42 -22.16 -3.19
N SER A 28 7.56 -22.95 -3.86
CA SER A 28 6.95 -22.54 -5.12
C SER A 28 5.96 -21.38 -4.97
N ASP A 29 5.33 -21.25 -3.81
CA ASP A 29 4.44 -20.13 -3.48
C ASP A 29 5.27 -18.88 -3.16
N LYS A 30 6.38 -19.02 -2.42
CA LYS A 30 7.34 -17.95 -2.13
C LYS A 30 7.92 -17.33 -3.41
N ASP A 31 8.38 -18.15 -4.35
CA ASP A 31 8.90 -17.69 -5.64
C ASP A 31 7.85 -16.90 -6.44
N ARG A 32 6.63 -17.44 -6.49
CA ARG A 32 5.51 -16.78 -7.18
C ARG A 32 5.12 -15.49 -6.47
N ALA A 33 5.14 -15.45 -5.15
CA ALA A 33 4.84 -14.26 -4.37
C ALA A 33 5.86 -13.15 -4.64
N LEU A 34 7.17 -13.44 -4.62
CA LEU A 34 8.22 -12.47 -4.93
C LEU A 34 8.11 -11.93 -6.35
N LYS A 35 7.89 -12.81 -7.33
CA LYS A 35 7.71 -12.42 -8.74
C LYS A 35 6.45 -11.58 -8.94
N ASN A 36 5.36 -11.92 -8.25
CA ASN A 36 4.11 -11.16 -8.35
C ASN A 36 4.25 -9.80 -7.65
N ALA A 37 4.88 -9.77 -6.48
CA ALA A 37 5.18 -8.56 -5.74
C ALA A 37 5.96 -7.55 -6.58
N SER A 38 7.08 -7.96 -7.19
CA SER A 38 7.86 -7.05 -8.04
C SER A 38 7.04 -6.51 -9.21
N ASN A 39 6.32 -7.37 -9.93
CA ASN A 39 5.46 -6.96 -11.04
C ASN A 39 4.36 -5.97 -10.61
N VAL A 40 3.71 -6.21 -9.48
CA VAL A 40 2.68 -5.33 -8.93
C VAL A 40 3.27 -3.97 -8.58
N LEU A 41 4.43 -3.94 -7.92
CA LEU A 41 5.07 -2.71 -7.50
C LEU A 41 5.56 -1.86 -8.67
N TYR A 42 6.20 -2.45 -9.68
CA TYR A 42 6.62 -1.71 -10.87
C TYR A 42 5.43 -1.20 -11.71
N ARG A 43 4.31 -1.93 -11.74
CA ARG A 43 3.07 -1.45 -12.36
C ARG A 43 2.43 -0.29 -11.60
N TYR A 44 2.45 -0.36 -10.27
CA TYR A 44 1.83 0.66 -9.44
C TYR A 44 2.68 1.93 -9.36
N TYR A 45 3.99 1.79 -9.14
CA TYR A 45 4.93 2.90 -9.03
C TYR A 45 5.73 3.08 -10.33
N SER A 46 5.07 3.63 -11.34
CA SER A 46 5.67 3.92 -12.67
C SER A 46 6.87 4.86 -12.67
N GLN A 47 7.20 5.48 -11.52
CA GLN A 47 8.39 6.33 -11.33
C GLN A 47 9.68 5.53 -11.09
N PHE A 48 9.56 4.23 -10.78
CA PHE A 48 10.69 3.32 -10.63
C PHE A 48 10.88 2.54 -11.92
N ASP A 49 12.14 2.26 -12.20
CA ASP A 49 12.59 1.55 -13.39
C ASP A 49 13.60 0.49 -12.95
N PRO A 50 13.46 -0.78 -13.36
CA PRO A 50 14.34 -1.86 -12.89
C PRO A 50 15.84 -1.60 -13.12
N GLU A 51 16.20 -0.83 -14.15
CA GLU A 51 17.58 -0.57 -14.54
C GLU A 51 18.10 0.75 -13.96
N ARG A 52 17.27 1.80 -13.99
CA ARG A 52 17.70 3.16 -13.63
C ARG A 52 17.39 3.56 -12.20
N ARG A 53 16.30 3.05 -11.64
CA ARG A 53 15.82 3.38 -10.29
C ARG A 53 15.03 2.19 -9.75
N PRO A 54 15.73 1.11 -9.33
CA PRO A 54 15.06 -0.08 -8.85
C PRO A 54 14.26 0.21 -7.57
N ILE A 55 13.19 -0.53 -7.38
CA ILE A 55 12.46 -0.55 -6.12
C ILE A 55 13.35 -1.24 -5.07
N PRO A 56 13.44 -0.70 -3.83
CA PRO A 56 14.18 -1.35 -2.74
C PRO A 56 13.65 -2.77 -2.50
N ASP A 57 14.56 -3.70 -2.21
CA ASP A 57 14.23 -5.11 -2.06
C ASP A 57 13.28 -5.33 -0.87
N GLU A 58 13.42 -4.54 0.20
CA GLU A 58 12.57 -4.57 1.39
C GLU A 58 11.10 -4.32 1.03
N ALA A 59 10.83 -3.37 0.13
CA ALA A 59 9.47 -3.11 -0.33
C ALA A 59 8.89 -4.30 -1.11
N VAL A 60 9.73 -5.04 -1.86
CA VAL A 60 9.29 -6.24 -2.57
C VAL A 60 8.96 -7.36 -1.57
N PHE A 61 9.78 -7.53 -0.53
CA PHE A 61 9.55 -8.52 0.53
C PHE A 61 8.24 -8.24 1.28
N GLU A 62 8.04 -7.00 1.72
CA GLU A 62 6.80 -6.57 2.39
C GLU A 62 5.56 -6.75 1.51
N GLN A 63 5.69 -6.55 0.20
CA GLN A 63 4.59 -6.85 -0.72
C GLN A 63 4.36 -8.35 -0.88
N ALA A 64 5.42 -9.17 -0.92
CA ALA A 64 5.32 -10.60 -1.11
C ALA A 64 4.61 -11.29 0.06
N ILE A 65 5.01 -10.98 1.30
CA ILE A 65 4.34 -11.51 2.49
C ILE A 65 2.87 -11.06 2.56
N TRP A 66 2.59 -9.80 2.17
CA TRP A 66 1.22 -9.29 2.10
C TRP A 66 0.35 -10.08 1.13
N LEU A 67 0.87 -10.43 -0.05
CA LEU A 67 0.14 -11.26 -1.03
C LEU A 67 -0.20 -12.64 -0.46
N LEU A 68 0.70 -13.24 0.33
CA LEU A 68 0.45 -14.51 1.01
C LEU A 68 -0.66 -14.35 2.05
N LYS A 69 -0.56 -13.36 2.96
CA LYS A 69 -1.59 -13.06 3.97
C LYS A 69 -2.97 -12.82 3.34
N VAL A 70 -3.04 -12.05 2.24
CA VAL A 70 -4.28 -11.78 1.52
C VAL A 70 -4.85 -13.05 0.89
N SER A 71 -4.00 -13.95 0.38
CA SER A 71 -4.46 -15.21 -0.20
C SER A 71 -5.12 -16.11 0.85
N GLU A 72 -4.56 -16.18 2.06
CA GLU A 72 -5.14 -16.93 3.19
C GLU A 72 -6.45 -16.31 3.66
N ALA A 73 -6.49 -14.99 3.79
CA ALA A 73 -7.71 -14.26 4.13
C ALA A 73 -8.83 -14.49 3.10
N ARG A 74 -8.49 -14.58 1.80
CA ARG A 74 -9.47 -14.91 0.75
C ARG A 74 -10.01 -16.33 0.89
N LYS A 75 -9.15 -17.33 1.14
CA LYS A 75 -9.57 -18.71 1.38
C LYS A 75 -10.52 -18.81 2.59
N GLN A 76 -10.22 -18.10 3.67
CA GLN A 76 -11.09 -18.06 4.85
C GLN A 76 -12.41 -17.35 4.56
N SER A 77 -12.39 -16.28 3.75
CA SER A 77 -13.61 -15.61 3.31
C SER A 77 -14.53 -16.53 2.50
N GLU A 78 -13.96 -17.37 1.62
CA GLU A 78 -14.71 -18.39 0.88
C GLU A 78 -15.33 -19.45 1.81
N GLN A 79 -14.73 -19.68 2.98
CA GLN A 79 -15.24 -20.56 4.03
C GLN A 79 -16.27 -19.87 4.95
N GLY A 80 -16.71 -18.65 4.61
CA GLY A 80 -17.75 -17.92 5.35
C GLY A 80 -17.22 -17.05 6.50
N VAL A 81 -15.90 -16.88 6.63
CA VAL A 81 -15.33 -15.93 7.61
C VAL A 81 -15.55 -14.50 7.12
N THR A 82 -16.28 -13.70 7.89
CA THR A 82 -16.69 -12.34 7.50
C THR A 82 -15.75 -11.23 7.96
N SER A 83 -14.88 -11.52 8.94
CA SER A 83 -13.89 -10.58 9.48
C SER A 83 -12.57 -11.27 9.75
N TYR A 84 -11.47 -10.71 9.22
CA TYR A 84 -10.11 -11.18 9.49
C TYR A 84 -9.23 -9.97 9.86
N SER A 85 -8.39 -10.12 10.88
CA SER A 85 -7.47 -9.08 11.33
C SER A 85 -6.06 -9.45 10.88
N ILE A 86 -5.43 -8.59 10.07
CA ILE A 86 -4.03 -8.74 9.66
C ILE A 86 -3.24 -7.64 10.36
N ASP A 87 -2.22 -8.00 11.14
CA ASP A 87 -1.32 -7.03 11.81
C ASP A 87 -2.07 -5.96 12.64
N GLY A 88 -3.14 -6.34 13.34
CA GLY A 88 -3.94 -5.43 14.17
C GLY A 88 -4.90 -4.50 13.41
N ILE A 89 -4.90 -4.55 12.07
CA ILE A 89 -5.85 -3.83 11.22
C ILE A 89 -7.07 -4.73 11.01
N SER A 90 -8.22 -4.31 11.54
CA SER A 90 -9.49 -4.99 11.30
C SER A 90 -9.89 -4.78 9.83
N VAL A 91 -9.73 -5.82 9.01
CA VAL A 91 -10.00 -5.75 7.57
C VAL A 91 -11.41 -6.27 7.35
N GLN A 92 -12.34 -5.36 7.03
CA GLN A 92 -13.59 -5.76 6.39
C GLN A 92 -13.27 -6.26 4.97
N LEU A 93 -13.61 -7.53 4.74
CA LEU A 93 -13.30 -8.25 3.50
C LEU A 93 -14.03 -7.66 2.26
N SER A 94 -14.82 -6.60 2.41
CA SER A 94 -15.62 -5.98 1.34
C SER A 94 -15.07 -4.68 0.75
N GLN A 95 -14.14 -3.95 1.39
CA GLN A 95 -13.91 -2.53 1.00
C GLN A 95 -12.46 -2.03 0.85
N ILE A 96 -11.43 -2.75 1.32
CA ILE A 96 -10.05 -2.24 1.22
C ILE A 96 -9.43 -2.61 -0.14
N ASP A 97 -8.83 -1.64 -0.83
CA ASP A 97 -7.98 -1.86 -2.01
C ASP A 97 -6.70 -2.60 -1.57
N ARG A 98 -6.71 -3.94 -1.69
CA ARG A 98 -5.67 -4.85 -1.18
C ARG A 98 -4.46 -5.00 -2.09
N THR A 99 -4.37 -4.19 -3.14
CA THR A 99 -3.35 -4.36 -4.18
C THR A 99 -1.94 -4.09 -3.66
N ILE A 100 -1.75 -3.17 -2.71
CA ILE A 100 -0.44 -2.76 -2.18
C ILE A 100 -0.41 -2.79 -0.66
N SER A 101 0.63 -3.43 -0.10
CA SER A 101 0.90 -3.53 1.34
C SER A 101 0.98 -2.14 2.00
N PRO A 102 0.41 -1.96 3.21
CA PRO A 102 0.58 -0.74 3.98
C PRO A 102 2.06 -0.41 4.27
N GLN A 103 2.89 -1.40 4.55
CA GLN A 103 4.32 -1.20 4.83
C GLN A 103 5.06 -0.67 3.61
N VAL A 104 4.70 -1.17 2.42
CA VAL A 104 5.27 -0.68 1.17
C VAL A 104 4.92 0.79 0.91
N LYS A 105 3.72 1.23 1.32
CA LYS A 105 3.35 2.65 1.26
C LYS A 105 4.13 3.49 2.27
N ALA A 106 4.58 2.92 3.39
CA ALA A 106 5.45 3.59 4.35
C ALA A 106 6.88 3.74 3.80
N ILE A 107 7.41 2.69 3.14
CA ILE A 107 8.76 2.68 2.54
C ILE A 107 8.83 3.58 1.30
N LEU A 108 7.91 3.39 0.35
CA LEU A 108 7.95 4.07 -0.95
C LEU A 108 7.17 5.39 -0.98
N GLY A 109 6.38 5.65 0.05
CA GLY A 109 5.42 6.76 0.07
C GLY A 109 4.18 6.49 -0.78
N ARG A 110 3.33 7.52 -0.91
CA ARG A 110 2.18 7.48 -1.83
C ARG A 110 2.68 7.59 -3.28
N ARG A 111 2.01 6.91 -4.21
CA ARG A 111 2.25 7.08 -5.65
C ARG A 111 2.17 8.55 -6.02
N VAL A 112 3.28 9.15 -6.46
CA VAL A 112 3.29 10.50 -7.03
C VAL A 112 2.90 10.41 -8.50
N GLY A 113 1.61 10.26 -8.77
CA GLY A 113 1.05 10.58 -10.07
C GLY A 113 1.01 12.10 -10.26
N ARG A 114 1.10 12.58 -11.51
CA ARG A 114 0.78 13.97 -11.90
C ARG A 114 -0.34 14.46 -11.01
N SER A 115 -0.11 15.56 -10.28
CA SER A 115 -1.15 16.25 -9.56
C SER A 115 -2.37 16.33 -10.48
N VAL A 116 -3.43 15.58 -10.16
CA VAL A 116 -4.74 15.83 -10.74
C VAL A 116 -5.23 17.08 -10.01
N ASN A 117 -4.61 18.21 -10.34
CA ASN A 117 -5.06 19.53 -9.95
C ASN A 117 -6.14 20.01 -10.92
N ASP A 118 -7.05 19.10 -11.28
CA ASP A 118 -8.26 19.44 -12.02
C ASP A 118 -9.42 18.58 -11.52
N ARG A 119 -10.07 19.16 -10.50
CA ARG A 119 -11.50 19.06 -10.19
C ARG A 119 -11.99 17.73 -9.59
N VAL A 120 -12.26 17.77 -8.29
CA VAL A 120 -13.61 17.91 -7.70
C VAL A 120 -13.46 17.65 -6.18
N GLY A 121 -13.82 18.63 -5.35
CA GLY A 121 -14.36 18.32 -4.01
C GLY A 121 -13.53 18.57 -2.75
N TYR A 122 -12.37 19.23 -2.77
CA TYR A 122 -11.81 19.77 -1.52
C TYR A 122 -12.27 21.21 -1.31
N ILE A 123 -13.28 21.35 -0.45
CA ILE A 123 -13.60 22.61 0.20
C ILE A 123 -12.37 22.98 1.04
N ASP A 124 -11.56 23.90 0.54
CA ASP A 124 -10.53 24.51 1.35
C ASP A 124 -11.22 25.36 2.44
N SER A 125 -11.02 24.96 3.69
CA SER A 125 -11.54 25.62 4.89
C SER A 125 -11.08 27.08 4.99
N ASN A 126 -9.96 27.45 4.34
CA ASN A 126 -9.45 28.81 4.34
C ASN A 126 -10.16 29.71 3.32
N SER A 127 -10.71 29.18 2.22
CA SER A 127 -11.43 30.01 1.23
C SER A 127 -12.73 30.58 1.80
N ARG A 128 -13.43 29.83 2.67
CA ARG A 128 -14.62 30.34 3.40
C ARG A 128 -14.32 31.49 4.37
N LYS A 129 -13.08 31.65 4.84
CA LYS A 129 -12.69 32.78 5.70
C LYS A 129 -12.48 34.06 4.91
N ILE A 130 -12.01 33.95 3.67
CA ILE A 130 -11.80 35.10 2.78
C ILE A 130 -13.16 35.68 2.37
N GLU A 131 -14.09 34.82 1.94
CA GLU A 131 -15.44 35.23 1.52
C GLU A 131 -16.27 35.90 2.63
N ARG A 132 -16.04 35.53 3.90
CA ARG A 132 -16.71 36.15 5.05
C ARG A 132 -16.15 37.51 5.43
N ARG A 133 -14.85 37.78 5.17
CA ARG A 133 -14.25 39.09 5.44
C ARG A 133 -14.74 40.15 4.45
N ASP A 134 -14.91 39.76 3.18
CA ASP A 134 -15.34 40.70 2.14
C ASP A 134 -16.80 41.16 2.31
N ARG A 135 -17.68 40.29 2.85
CA ARG A 135 -19.07 40.69 3.17
C ARG A 135 -19.18 41.64 4.36
N ILE A 136 -18.21 41.63 5.28
CA ILE A 136 -18.22 42.52 6.45
C ILE A 136 -17.66 43.90 6.08
N GLN A 137 -16.71 43.99 5.15
CA GLN A 137 -16.16 45.27 4.70
C GLN A 137 -17.02 46.01 3.65
N GLY A 138 -17.91 45.31 2.93
CA GLY A 138 -18.81 45.90 1.93
C GLY A 138 -20.13 46.50 2.47
N ARG A 139 -20.33 46.57 3.80
CA ARG A 139 -21.60 47.02 4.41
C ARG A 139 -21.48 48.15 5.44
N GLY A 140 -20.40 48.93 5.38
CA GLY A 140 -20.29 50.21 6.07
C GLY A 140 -19.97 51.29 5.04
N PHE A 141 -20.96 52.13 4.72
CA PHE A 141 -20.88 53.52 4.23
C PHE A 141 -22.18 53.83 3.47
N ARG A 142 -23.20 54.16 4.25
CA ARG A 142 -24.12 55.26 3.96
C ARG A 142 -23.99 56.26 5.09
#